data_AF-A0A928BE43-F1
#
_entry.id   AF-A0A928BE43-F1
#
_cell.length_a   1.000
_cell.length_b   1.000
_cell.length_c   1.000
_cell.angle_alpha   90.00
_cell.angle_beta   90.00
_cell.angle_gamma   90.00
#
_symmetry.space_group_name_H-M   'P 1'
#
loop_
_entity.id
_entity.type
_entity.pdbx_description
1 polymer ?
#
loop_
_entity_poly.entity_id
_entity_poly.type
_entity_poly.pdbx_seq_one_letter_code
_entity_poly.pdbx_strand_id
1 'polypeptide(L)'
;MTYCKNCGKALEEGANFCPECGTKVEITIPVPAPAGTTDNKREEKVKYWLISNASKLPEAQIHIIRDRLMNMSDADFERVTYVQFTDPTLMLIISIFFGMLGVDRFALGDIGLGLGKLLTCGGIYIWWLVDLFYIMDATKEKNFAKFNSALYI
;
A
#
# COMPACT_ATOMS: atom_id res chain seq x y z
N MET A 1 23.16 19.05 20.46
CA MET A 1 23.39 20.11 21.48
C MET A 1 22.95 21.44 20.92
N THR A 2 21.90 22.02 21.50
CA THR A 2 21.36 23.35 21.14
C THR A 2 21.95 24.41 22.06
N TYR A 3 22.12 25.64 21.54
CA TYR A 3 22.69 26.77 22.27
C TYR A 3 21.68 27.91 22.31
N CYS A 4 21.65 28.67 23.40
CA CYS A 4 20.75 29.82 23.55
C CYS A 4 21.13 30.93 22.56
N LYS A 5 20.17 31.43 21.77
CA LYS A 5 20.39 32.52 20.81
C LYS A 5 20.71 33.88 21.45
N ASN A 6 20.38 34.06 22.73
CA ASN A 6 20.61 35.32 23.44
C ASN A 6 21.99 35.36 24.14
N CYS A 7 22.33 34.31 24.91
CA CYS A 7 23.58 34.30 25.70
C CYS A 7 24.65 33.30 25.24
N GLY A 8 24.34 32.45 24.24
CA GLY A 8 25.31 31.52 23.64
C GLY A 8 25.65 30.26 24.45
N LYS A 9 25.07 30.08 25.65
CA LYS A 9 25.34 28.88 26.49
C LYS A 9 24.58 27.64 26.01
N ALA A 10 25.16 26.47 26.28
CA ALA A 10 24.57 25.17 25.96
C ALA A 10 23.28 24.94 26.75
N LEU A 11 22.27 24.36 26.09
CA LEU A 11 20.97 24.04 26.68
C LEU A 11 20.76 22.54 26.76
N GLU A 12 20.09 22.10 27.82
CA GLU A 12 19.68 20.70 27.99
C GLU A 12 18.45 20.37 27.13
N GLU A 13 18.34 19.11 26.71
CA GLU A 13 17.29 18.64 25.81
C GLU A 13 15.91 18.77 26.49
N GLY A 14 15.02 19.60 25.93
CA GLY A 14 13.66 19.83 26.46
C GLY A 14 13.49 21.04 27.38
N ALA A 15 14.49 21.91 27.53
CA ALA A 15 14.38 23.11 28.37
C ALA A 15 13.47 24.19 27.74
N ASN A 16 12.39 24.59 28.45
CA ASN A 16 11.46 25.63 28.00
C ASN A 16 12.01 27.06 28.19
N PHE A 17 13.01 27.23 29.05
CA PHE A 17 13.65 28.52 29.35
C PHE A 17 15.15 28.31 29.54
N CYS A 18 15.96 29.28 29.10
CA CYS A 18 17.39 29.26 29.34
C CYS A 18 17.66 29.55 30.84
N PRO A 19 18.35 28.65 31.58
CA PRO A 19 18.59 28.82 33.02
C PRO A 19 19.52 30.01 33.34
N GLU A 20 20.24 30.52 32.35
CA GLU A 20 21.30 31.52 32.53
C GLU A 20 20.86 32.94 32.20
N CYS A 21 19.95 33.12 31.23
CA CYS A 21 19.47 34.43 30.81
C CYS A 21 17.94 34.59 30.85
N GLY A 22 17.22 33.54 31.25
CA GLY A 22 15.75 33.55 31.38
C GLY A 22 14.97 33.64 30.07
N THR A 23 15.65 33.63 28.91
CA THR A 23 14.97 33.72 27.60
C THR A 23 14.18 32.44 27.33
N LYS A 24 12.90 32.57 26.95
CA LYS A 24 12.04 31.44 26.56
C LYS A 24 12.61 30.77 25.33
N VAL A 25 12.80 29.46 25.42
CA VAL A 25 13.33 28.64 24.33
C VAL A 25 12.14 27.94 23.70
N GLU A 26 11.82 28.29 22.46
CA GLU A 26 10.84 27.54 21.69
C GLU A 26 11.48 26.22 21.23
N ILE A 27 11.08 25.13 21.89
CA ILE A 27 11.46 23.78 21.50
C ILE A 27 10.66 23.43 20.24
N THR A 28 11.24 23.66 19.07
CA THR A 28 10.86 22.86 17.91
C THR A 28 11.50 21.50 18.12
N ILE A 29 10.72 20.50 18.53
CA ILE A 29 11.15 19.11 18.37
C ILE A 29 11.55 19.01 16.90
N PRO A 30 12.79 18.61 16.57
CA PRO A 30 13.10 18.29 15.20
C PRO A 30 12.15 17.16 14.84
N VAL A 31 11.10 17.47 14.08
CA VAL A 31 10.49 16.47 13.22
C VAL A 31 11.68 15.91 12.46
N PRO A 32 12.01 14.61 12.61
CA PRO A 32 13.13 14.05 11.89
C PRO A 32 12.91 14.42 10.43
N ALA A 33 13.77 15.31 9.93
CA ALA A 33 13.80 15.64 8.53
C ALA A 33 13.92 14.29 7.81
N PRO A 34 13.06 13.98 6.82
CA PRO A 34 13.18 12.70 6.12
C PRO A 34 14.60 12.63 5.58
N ALA A 35 15.38 11.74 6.17
CA ALA A 35 16.80 11.62 5.95
C ALA A 35 17.01 11.33 4.47
N GLY A 36 17.71 12.23 3.79
CA GLY A 36 18.05 12.05 2.38
C GLY A 36 19.55 11.89 2.22
N THR A 37 20.00 10.76 1.70
CA THR A 37 21.31 10.59 1.01
C THR A 37 21.27 9.35 0.12
N THR A 38 21.38 9.52 -1.21
CA THR A 38 21.56 8.49 -2.29
C THR A 38 20.54 7.34 -2.41
N ASP A 39 19.81 7.02 -1.36
CA ASP A 39 18.58 6.21 -1.34
C ASP A 39 17.36 6.94 -1.91
N ASN A 40 17.45 8.27 -2.09
CA ASN A 40 16.32 9.13 -2.49
C ASN A 40 15.71 8.71 -3.84
N LYS A 41 16.53 8.37 -4.84
CA LYS A 41 16.02 8.06 -6.18
C LYS A 41 15.23 6.76 -6.22
N ARG A 42 15.66 5.76 -5.45
CA ARG A 42 14.95 4.48 -5.37
C ARG A 42 13.71 4.59 -4.52
N GLU A 43 13.81 5.23 -3.35
CA GLU A 43 12.66 5.47 -2.48
C GLU A 43 11.57 6.28 -3.21
N GLU A 44 11.94 7.29 -3.99
CA GLU A 44 11.02 8.03 -4.85
C GLU A 44 10.34 7.13 -5.88
N LYS A 45 11.10 6.33 -6.64
CA LYS A 45 10.52 5.37 -7.60
C LYS A 45 9.54 4.41 -6.94
N VAL A 46 9.89 3.89 -5.77
CA VAL A 46 9.02 2.99 -4.98
C VAL A 46 7.77 3.74 -4.51
N LYS A 47 7.90 4.97 -4.00
CA LYS A 47 6.76 5.81 -3.60
C LYS A 47 5.82 6.07 -4.77
N TYR A 48 6.34 6.48 -5.92
CA TYR A 48 5.54 6.72 -7.12
C TYR A 48 4.82 5.46 -7.58
N TRP A 49 5.54 4.33 -7.65
CA TRP A 49 4.95 3.05 -8.02
C TRP A 49 3.84 2.61 -7.07
N LEU A 50 4.03 2.79 -5.77
CA LEU A 50 3.02 2.50 -4.74
C LEU A 50 1.79 3.37 -4.92
N ILE A 51 1.95 4.68 -5.14
CA ILE A 51 0.80 5.58 -5.38
C ILE A 51 0.00 5.15 -6.62
N SER A 52 0.68 4.72 -7.69
CA SER A 52 0.04 4.27 -8.92
C SER A 52 -0.69 2.92 -8.79
N ASN A 53 -0.32 2.10 -7.81
CA ASN A 53 -0.83 0.73 -7.67
C ASN A 53 -1.51 0.44 -6.33
N ALA A 54 -1.56 1.40 -5.40
CA ALA A 54 -2.06 1.21 -4.03
C ALA A 54 -3.49 0.67 -4.00
N SER A 55 -4.37 1.16 -4.87
CA SER A 55 -5.77 0.70 -4.95
C SER A 55 -5.91 -0.75 -5.42
N LYS A 56 -4.90 -1.29 -6.11
CA LYS A 56 -4.88 -2.65 -6.68
C LYS A 56 -4.27 -3.68 -5.73
N LEU A 57 -3.68 -3.24 -4.63
CA LEU A 57 -2.92 -4.07 -3.69
C LEU A 57 -3.62 -4.14 -2.31
N PRO A 58 -3.31 -5.16 -1.49
CA PRO A 58 -3.85 -5.28 -0.14
C PRO A 58 -3.26 -4.21 0.79
N GLU A 59 -4.12 -3.46 1.46
CA GLU A 59 -3.72 -2.35 2.35
C GLU A 59 -2.84 -2.83 3.52
N ALA A 60 -3.16 -4.00 4.07
CA ALA A 60 -2.39 -4.62 5.16
C ALA A 60 -0.95 -4.96 4.76
N GLN A 61 -0.67 -5.13 3.46
CA GLN A 61 0.62 -5.60 2.98
C GLN A 61 1.46 -4.50 2.33
N ILE A 62 0.97 -3.26 2.26
CA ILE A 62 1.67 -2.13 1.64
C ILE A 62 3.06 -1.91 2.26
N HIS A 63 3.20 -2.10 3.57
CA HIS A 63 4.49 -2.01 4.25
C HIS A 63 5.47 -3.10 3.79
N ILE A 64 5.02 -4.35 3.72
CA ILE A 64 5.83 -5.49 3.27
C ILE A 64 6.23 -5.31 1.80
N ILE A 65 5.31 -4.84 0.96
CA ILE A 65 5.56 -4.57 -0.46
C ILE A 65 6.61 -3.47 -0.59
N ARG A 66 6.46 -2.35 0.15
CA ARG A 66 7.46 -1.28 0.18
C ARG A 66 8.84 -1.83 0.54
N ASP A 67 8.95 -2.57 1.62
CA ASP A 67 10.25 -3.06 2.11
C ASP A 67 10.89 -4.02 1.09
N ARG A 68 10.11 -4.85 0.41
CA ARG A 68 10.61 -5.70 -0.70
C ARG A 68 11.06 -4.87 -1.89
N LEU A 69 10.28 -3.87 -2.28
CA LEU A 69 10.62 -2.96 -3.37
C LEU A 69 11.89 -2.16 -3.09
N MET A 70 12.17 -1.82 -1.83
CA MET A 70 13.40 -1.15 -1.43
C MET A 70 14.62 -2.09 -1.46
N ASN A 71 14.44 -3.36 -1.09
CA ASN A 71 15.54 -4.31 -0.90
C ASN A 71 15.83 -5.23 -2.11
N MET A 72 15.03 -5.21 -3.18
CA MET A 72 15.24 -6.04 -4.38
C MET A 72 16.34 -5.50 -5.32
N SER A 73 16.67 -6.17 -6.43
CA SER A 73 17.57 -5.60 -7.45
C SER A 73 16.84 -4.62 -8.39
N ASP A 74 17.58 -3.78 -9.13
CA ASP A 74 16.98 -2.87 -10.13
C ASP A 74 16.31 -3.64 -11.28
N ALA A 75 16.86 -4.80 -11.67
CA ALA A 75 16.30 -5.66 -12.71
C ALA A 75 14.97 -6.27 -12.27
N ASP A 76 14.89 -6.74 -11.03
CA ASP A 76 13.65 -7.27 -10.48
C ASP A 76 12.59 -6.17 -10.34
N PHE A 77 13.01 -4.94 -9.98
CA PHE A 77 12.09 -3.81 -9.83
C PHE A 77 11.47 -3.43 -11.18
N GLU A 78 12.26 -3.44 -12.24
CA GLU A 78 11.78 -3.24 -13.59
C GLU A 78 10.73 -4.29 -13.99
N ARG A 79 10.96 -5.57 -13.67
CA ARG A 79 9.99 -6.65 -13.93
C ARG A 79 8.66 -6.41 -13.23
N VAL A 80 8.70 -6.09 -11.94
CA VAL A 80 7.52 -5.76 -11.14
C VAL A 80 6.74 -4.59 -11.73
N THR A 81 7.44 -3.60 -12.29
CA THR A 81 6.82 -2.41 -12.89
C THR A 81 5.99 -2.75 -14.14
N TYR A 82 6.35 -3.82 -14.86
CA TYR A 82 5.60 -4.28 -16.03
C TYR A 82 4.42 -5.20 -15.69
N VAL A 83 4.31 -5.70 -14.45
CA VAL A 83 3.22 -6.60 -14.05
C VAL A 83 1.87 -5.91 -14.21
N GLN A 84 0.97 -6.56 -14.96
CA GLN A 84 -0.38 -6.06 -15.19
C GLN A 84 -1.32 -6.53 -14.07
N PHE A 85 -1.58 -5.64 -13.12
CA PHE A 85 -2.57 -5.87 -12.07
C PHE A 85 -3.99 -5.64 -12.57
N THR A 86 -4.89 -6.49 -12.11
CA THR A 86 -6.31 -6.39 -12.39
C THR A 86 -6.93 -5.30 -11.50
N ASP A 87 -7.72 -4.40 -12.07
CA ASP A 87 -8.35 -3.34 -11.29
C ASP A 87 -9.52 -3.89 -10.44
N PRO A 88 -9.48 -3.75 -9.09
CA PRO A 88 -10.56 -4.25 -8.22
C PRO A 88 -11.90 -3.56 -8.46
N THR A 89 -11.90 -2.30 -8.90
CA THR A 89 -13.13 -1.54 -9.19
C THR A 89 -13.79 -2.07 -10.45
N LEU A 90 -13.01 -2.39 -11.50
CA LEU A 90 -13.55 -3.04 -12.69
C LEU A 90 -14.16 -4.41 -12.36
N MET A 91 -13.51 -5.19 -11.50
CA MET A 91 -14.07 -6.47 -11.03
C MET A 91 -15.36 -6.28 -10.24
N LEU A 92 -15.44 -5.25 -9.39
CA LEU A 92 -16.67 -4.89 -8.70
C LEU A 92 -17.79 -4.51 -9.68
N ILE A 93 -17.49 -3.68 -10.68
CA ILE A 93 -18.45 -3.30 -11.73
C ILE A 93 -18.97 -4.54 -12.46
N ILE A 94 -18.06 -5.45 -12.85
CA ILE A 94 -18.44 -6.72 -13.48
C ILE A 94 -19.31 -7.55 -12.54
N SER A 95 -19.02 -7.60 -11.23
CA SER A 95 -19.85 -8.31 -10.25
C SER A 95 -21.23 -7.68 -10.07
N ILE A 96 -21.36 -6.36 -10.14
CA ILE A 96 -22.66 -5.67 -10.08
C ILE A 96 -23.54 -6.07 -11.27
N PHE A 97 -23.03 -6.03 -12.50
CA PHE A 97 -23.83 -6.28 -13.70
C PHE A 97 -23.96 -7.77 -14.07
N PHE A 98 -22.93 -8.58 -13.80
CA PHE A 98 -22.82 -9.97 -14.26
C PHE A 98 -22.54 -10.97 -13.13
N GLY A 99 -22.54 -10.55 -11.85
CA GLY A 99 -22.20 -11.40 -10.70
C GLY A 99 -23.22 -12.48 -10.38
N MET A 100 -24.50 -12.32 -10.79
CA MET A 100 -25.51 -13.38 -10.68
C MET A 100 -25.18 -14.59 -11.57
N LEU A 101 -24.51 -14.37 -12.71
CA LEU A 101 -24.03 -15.43 -13.59
C LEU A 101 -22.68 -16.01 -13.13
N GLY A 102 -22.07 -15.44 -12.09
CA GLY A 102 -20.76 -15.85 -11.56
C GLY A 102 -19.57 -15.46 -12.43
N VAL A 103 -19.76 -14.57 -13.43
CA VAL A 103 -18.71 -14.11 -14.37
C VAL A 103 -17.53 -13.47 -13.63
N ASP A 104 -17.82 -12.77 -12.54
CA ASP A 104 -16.82 -12.18 -11.65
C ASP A 104 -15.86 -13.22 -11.06
N ARG A 105 -16.36 -14.37 -10.59
CA ARG A 105 -15.52 -15.46 -10.04
C ARG A 105 -14.73 -16.20 -11.10
N PHE A 106 -15.31 -16.41 -12.27
CA PHE A 106 -14.59 -16.98 -13.41
C PHE A 106 -13.45 -16.06 -13.86
N ALA A 107 -13.66 -14.75 -13.86
CA ALA A 107 -12.63 -13.78 -14.23
C ALA A 107 -11.44 -13.74 -13.25
N LEU A 108 -11.66 -14.04 -11.95
CA LEU A 108 -10.58 -14.20 -10.96
C LEU A 108 -9.92 -15.59 -10.99
N GLY A 109 -10.43 -16.52 -11.81
CA GLY A 109 -9.96 -17.90 -11.90
C GLY A 109 -10.53 -18.84 -10.83
N ASP A 110 -11.50 -18.39 -10.03
CA ASP A 110 -12.16 -19.20 -8.99
C ASP A 110 -13.33 -20.01 -9.61
N ILE A 111 -12.98 -20.95 -10.49
CA ILE A 111 -13.95 -21.70 -11.32
C ILE A 111 -14.96 -22.47 -10.46
N GLY A 112 -14.52 -23.11 -9.37
CA GLY A 112 -15.41 -23.89 -8.51
C GLY A 112 -16.50 -23.03 -7.84
N LEU A 113 -16.14 -21.83 -7.39
CA LEU A 113 -17.05 -20.87 -6.80
C LEU A 113 -18.04 -20.32 -7.84
N GLY A 114 -17.56 -20.02 -9.05
CA GLY A 114 -18.41 -19.62 -10.17
C GLY A 114 -19.43 -20.70 -10.57
N LEU A 115 -19.01 -21.97 -10.63
CA LEU A 115 -19.91 -23.09 -10.94
C LEU A 115 -20.93 -23.34 -9.83
N GLY A 116 -20.53 -23.19 -8.57
CA GLY A 116 -21.45 -23.30 -7.42
C GLY A 116 -22.59 -22.27 -7.48
N LYS A 117 -22.30 -21.04 -7.90
CA LYS A 117 -23.33 -20.03 -8.17
C LYS A 117 -24.28 -20.46 -9.30
N LEU A 118 -23.76 -20.97 -10.41
CA LEU A 118 -24.60 -21.42 -11.54
C LEU A 118 -25.53 -22.58 -11.14
N LEU A 119 -25.01 -23.58 -10.42
CA LEU A 119 -25.78 -24.73 -9.96
C LEU A 119 -26.88 -24.36 -8.95
N THR A 120 -26.67 -23.28 -8.19
CA THR A 120 -27.66 -22.75 -7.23
C THR A 120 -28.56 -21.67 -7.82
N CYS A 121 -28.60 -21.54 -9.16
CA CYS A 121 -29.34 -20.49 -9.88
C CYS A 121 -29.01 -19.07 -9.39
N GLY A 122 -27.72 -18.77 -9.21
CA GLY A 122 -27.23 -17.47 -8.75
C GLY A 122 -27.41 -17.23 -7.25
N GLY A 123 -27.85 -18.23 -6.48
CA GLY A 123 -27.89 -18.19 -5.02
C GLY A 123 -28.77 -17.07 -4.45
N ILE A 124 -30.03 -16.97 -4.91
CA ILE A 124 -31.12 -16.15 -4.34
C ILE A 124 -30.65 -14.79 -3.77
N TYR A 125 -29.86 -14.03 -4.56
CA TYR A 125 -29.24 -12.74 -4.21
C TYR A 125 -28.27 -12.70 -3.01
N ILE A 126 -28.29 -13.68 -2.10
CA ILE A 126 -27.39 -13.73 -0.93
C ILE A 126 -25.93 -13.89 -1.40
N TRP A 127 -25.69 -14.81 -2.34
CA TRP A 127 -24.34 -15.02 -2.89
C TRP A 127 -23.83 -13.81 -3.64
N TRP A 128 -24.72 -13.12 -4.36
CA TRP A 128 -24.38 -11.87 -5.04
C TRP A 128 -24.01 -10.76 -4.04
N LEU A 129 -24.77 -10.60 -2.96
CA LEU A 129 -24.48 -9.60 -1.91
C LEU A 129 -23.13 -9.83 -1.22
N VAL A 130 -22.81 -11.08 -0.86
CA VAL A 130 -21.52 -11.42 -0.24
C VAL A 130 -20.38 -11.12 -1.20
N ASP A 131 -20.57 -11.42 -2.48
CA ASP A 131 -19.54 -11.21 -3.49
C ASP A 131 -19.25 -9.74 -3.76
N LEU A 132 -20.25 -8.85 -3.68
CA LEU A 132 -20.02 -7.41 -3.82
C LEU A 132 -18.98 -6.87 -2.84
N PHE A 133 -18.96 -7.36 -1.60
CA PHE A 133 -17.97 -6.96 -0.61
C PHE A 133 -16.66 -7.74 -0.76
N TYR A 134 -16.74 -9.03 -1.09
CA TYR A 134 -15.57 -9.90 -1.13
C TYR A 134 -14.70 -9.73 -2.39
N ILE A 135 -15.28 -9.35 -3.53
CA ILE A 135 -14.59 -9.37 -4.83
C ILE A 135 -13.40 -8.42 -4.89
N MET A 136 -13.48 -7.29 -4.19
CA MET A 136 -12.39 -6.30 -4.15
C MET A 136 -11.17 -6.88 -3.45
N ASP A 137 -11.37 -7.46 -2.27
CA ASP A 137 -10.29 -8.06 -1.48
C ASP A 137 -9.71 -9.28 -2.20
N ALA A 138 -10.54 -10.14 -2.77
CA ALA A 138 -10.09 -11.26 -3.57
C ALA A 138 -9.22 -10.81 -4.75
N THR A 139 -9.61 -9.73 -5.44
CA THR A 139 -8.84 -9.19 -6.57
C THR A 139 -7.48 -8.67 -6.10
N LYS A 140 -7.46 -7.92 -4.98
CA LYS A 140 -6.24 -7.39 -4.38
C LYS A 140 -5.27 -8.51 -3.95
N GLU A 141 -5.78 -9.58 -3.33
CA GLU A 141 -4.98 -10.74 -2.93
C GLU A 141 -4.40 -11.48 -4.16
N LYS A 142 -5.18 -11.67 -5.23
CA LYS A 142 -4.68 -12.26 -6.47
C LYS A 142 -3.61 -11.38 -7.14
N ASN A 143 -3.76 -10.05 -7.09
CA ASN A 143 -2.73 -9.14 -7.55
C ASN A 143 -1.45 -9.23 -6.71
N PHE A 144 -1.56 -9.37 -5.40
CA PHE A 144 -0.40 -9.59 -4.54
C PHE A 144 0.30 -10.92 -4.84
N ALA A 145 -0.46 -11.98 -5.11
CA ALA A 145 0.11 -13.25 -5.57
C ALA A 145 0.87 -13.09 -6.90
N LYS A 146 0.31 -12.33 -7.87
CA LYS A 146 1.00 -11.97 -9.13
C LYS A 146 2.30 -11.20 -8.86
N PHE A 147 2.26 -10.21 -7.97
CA PHE A 147 3.44 -9.44 -7.55
C PHE A 147 4.53 -10.37 -7.00
N ASN A 148 4.19 -11.26 -6.08
CA ASN A 148 5.16 -12.20 -5.52
C ASN A 148 5.71 -13.15 -6.59
N SER A 149 4.87 -13.67 -7.48
CA SER A 149 5.32 -14.56 -8.55
C SER A 149 6.32 -13.91 -9.49
N ALA A 150 6.19 -12.60 -9.75
CA ALA A 150 7.12 -11.85 -10.59
C ALA A 150 8.52 -11.70 -9.97
N LEU A 151 8.68 -11.95 -8.66
CA LEU A 151 9.96 -11.91 -7.95
C LEU A 151 10.73 -13.24 -8.00
N TYR A 152 10.07 -14.35 -8.34
CA TYR A 152 10.65 -15.70 -8.29
C TYR A 152 10.83 -16.34 -9.67
N ILE A 153 10.77 -15.55 -10.75
CA ILE A 153 10.97 -15.98 -12.15
C ILE A 153 12.30 -15.43 -12.66
#